data_AF-A0A0E3RII5-F1
#
_entry.id   AF-A0A0E3RII5-F1
#
_cell.length_a   1.000
_cell.length_b   1.000
_cell.length_c   1.000
_cell.angle_alpha   90.00
_cell.angle_beta   90.00
_cell.angle_gamma   90.00
#
_symmetry.space_group_name_H-M   'P 1'
#
loop_
_entity.id
_entity.type
_entity.pdbx_description
1 polymer ?
#
loop_
_entity_poly.entity_id
_entity_poly.type
_entity_poly.pdbx_seq_one_letter_code
_entity_poly.pdbx_strand_id
1 'polypeptide(L)' 'MHCSLECYDTCPVDVFDAEETEEGKRAVVARPEDCIECEQCVEVCPTDAIELVED' A
#
# COMPACT_ATOMS: atom_id res chain seq x y z
N MET A 1 -1.21 16.24 2.69
CA MET A 1 -0.46 14.98 2.80
C MET A 1 -0.54 14.31 1.43
N HIS A 2 0.55 14.32 0.67
CA HIS A 2 0.62 13.61 -0.61
C HIS A 2 0.90 12.14 -0.28
N CYS A 3 0.01 11.22 -0.66
CA CYS A 3 0.37 9.82 -0.71
C CYS A 3 1.32 9.65 -1.92
N SER A 4 2.58 9.31 -1.67
CA SER A 4 3.62 9.16 -2.70
C SER A 4 3.47 7.89 -3.55
N LEU A 5 2.49 7.02 -3.22
CA LEU A 5 2.22 5.73 -3.86
C LEU A 5 3.43 4.77 -3.91
N GLU A 6 4.46 5.00 -3.08
CA GLU A 6 5.64 4.13 -3.02
C GLU A 6 5.30 2.68 -2.62
N CYS A 7 4.28 2.50 -1.77
CA CYS A 7 3.79 1.16 -1.41
C CYS A 7 3.18 0.39 -2.60
N TYR A 8 2.56 1.11 -3.55
CA TYR A 8 2.01 0.53 -4.77
C TYR A 8 3.15 0.11 -5.70
N ASP A 9 4.14 0.99 -5.89
CA ASP A 9 5.27 0.72 -6.80
C ASP A 9 6.25 -0.34 -6.27
N THR A 10 6.40 -0.47 -4.94
CA THR A 10 7.35 -1.44 -4.34
C THR A 10 6.76 -2.84 -4.19
N CYS A 11 5.44 -3.01 -4.35
CA CYS A 11 4.79 -4.29 -4.04
C CYS A 11 5.16 -5.35 -5.10
N PRO A 12 5.88 -6.43 -4.75
CA PRO A 12 6.35 -7.41 -5.72
C PRO A 12 5.24 -8.28 -6.31
N VAL A 13 4.06 -8.25 -5.68
CA VAL A 13 2.88 -9.07 -6.00
C VAL A 13 1.66 -8.20 -6.31
N ASP A 14 1.86 -6.88 -6.47
CA ASP A 14 0.81 -5.94 -6.87
C ASP A 14 -0.50 -6.06 -6.06
N VAL A 15 -0.44 -6.06 -4.71
CA VAL A 15 -1.68 -6.18 -3.88
C VAL A 15 -2.52 -4.90 -3.83
N PHE A 16 -1.95 -3.77 -4.23
CA PHE A 16 -2.58 -2.45 -4.10
C PHE A 16 -3.23 -2.01 -5.42
N ASP A 17 -4.35 -1.29 -5.31
CA ASP A 17 -4.96 -0.51 -6.40
C ASP A 17 -4.89 0.98 -6.06
N ALA A 18 -5.01 1.86 -7.06
CA ALA A 18 -5.05 3.31 -6.85
C ALA A 18 -6.48 3.85 -7.02
N GLU A 19 -7.03 4.41 -5.94
CA GLU A 19 -8.30 5.13 -5.96
C GLU A 19 -8.07 6.64 -6.05
N GLU A 20 -8.92 7.34 -6.82
CA GLU A 20 -8.87 8.80 -6.95
C GLU A 20 -9.93 9.45 -6.05
N THR A 21 -9.48 10.24 -5.08
CA THR A 21 -10.33 10.99 -4.15
C THR A 21 -10.27 12.48 -4.45
N GLU A 22 -11.16 13.27 -3.84
CA GLU A 22 -11.13 14.74 -3.93
C GLU A 22 -9.83 15.36 -3.42
N GLU A 23 -9.06 14.60 -2.62
CA GLU A 23 -7.77 15.00 -2.03
C GLU A 23 -6.55 14.43 -2.78
N GLY A 24 -6.76 13.62 -3.81
CA GLY A 24 -5.71 13.02 -4.65
C GLY A 24 -5.80 11.50 -4.77
N LYS A 25 -4.75 10.88 -5.31
CA LYS A 25 -4.69 9.42 -5.47
C LYS A 25 -4.24 8.75 -4.17
N ARG A 26 -4.83 7.60 -3.85
CA ARG A 26 -4.51 6.78 -2.67
C ARG A 26 -4.38 5.31 -3.05
N ALA A 27 -3.37 4.64 -2.52
CA ALA A 27 -3.26 3.19 -2.60
C ALA A 27 -4.24 2.51 -1.62
N VAL A 28 -4.97 1.52 -2.10
CA VAL A 28 -5.88 0.67 -1.30
C VAL A 28 -5.49 -0.79 -1.48
N VAL A 29 -5.62 -1.59 -0.42
CA VAL A 29 -5.37 -3.03 -0.49
C VAL A 29 -6.53 -3.68 -1.23
N ALA A 30 -6.28 -4.22 -2.43
CA ALA A 30 -7.30 -4.81 -3.28
C ALA A 30 -7.27 -6.35 -3.25
N ARG A 31 -6.09 -6.95 -3.02
CA ARG A 31 -5.85 -8.40 -3.02
C ARG A 31 -4.99 -8.82 -1.82
N PRO A 32 -5.50 -8.74 -0.59
CA PRO A 32 -4.73 -9.10 0.60
C PRO A 32 -4.29 -10.58 0.60
N GLU A 33 -5.01 -11.47 -0.06
CA GLU A 33 -4.71 -12.90 -0.17
C GLU A 33 -3.42 -13.21 -0.95
N ASP A 34 -2.99 -12.29 -1.83
CA ASP A 34 -1.76 -12.43 -2.59
C ASP A 34 -0.54 -11.89 -1.83
N CYS A 35 -0.76 -11.27 -0.66
CA CYS A 35 0.30 -10.72 0.18
C CYS A 35 1.24 -11.84 0.65
N ILE A 36 2.54 -11.64 0.40
CA ILE A 36 3.60 -12.56 0.81
C ILE A 36 4.35 -12.08 2.06
N GLU A 37 3.77 -11.13 2.79
CA GLU A 37 4.30 -10.63 4.08
C GLU A 37 5.75 -10.13 3.98
N CYS A 38 6.11 -9.52 2.84
CA CYS A 38 7.49 -9.05 2.58
C CYS A 38 7.85 -7.72 3.25
N GLU A 39 6.92 -7.09 3.98
CA GLU A 39 7.10 -5.87 4.78
C GLU A 39 7.49 -4.58 4.03
N GLN A 40 7.83 -4.63 2.74
CA GLN A 40 8.32 -3.46 2.00
C GLN A 40 7.37 -2.27 1.99
N CYS A 41 6.05 -2.52 1.85
CA CYS A 41 5.06 -1.46 1.82
C CYS A 41 4.98 -0.68 3.15
N VAL A 42 5.25 -1.34 4.28
CA VAL A 42 5.32 -0.71 5.60
C VAL A 42 6.57 0.15 5.70
N GLU A 43 7.73 -0.39 5.30
CA GLU A 43 9.02 0.32 5.38
C GLU A 43 9.08 1.59 4.52
N VAL A 44 8.49 1.57 3.31
CA VAL A 44 8.54 2.71 2.39
C VAL A 44 7.43 3.74 2.63
N CYS A 45 6.45 3.46 3.48
CA CYS A 45 5.32 4.37 3.66
C CYS A 45 5.74 5.61 4.47
N PRO A 46 5.78 6.82 3.89
CA PRO A 46 6.28 8.00 4.59
C PRO A 46 5.35 8.50 5.71
N THR A 47 4.14 7.95 5.80
CA THR A 47 3.13 8.32 6.78
C THR A 47 2.75 7.18 7.71
N ASP A 48 3.49 6.06 7.68
CA ASP A 48 3.22 4.87 8.50
C ASP A 48 1.73 4.43 8.43
N ALA A 49 1.14 4.49 7.23
CA ALA A 49 -0.30 4.28 7.03
C ALA A 49 -0.69 2.80 6.81
N ILE A 50 0.29 1.89 6.86
CA ILE A 50 0.14 0.47 6.54
C ILE A 50 0.63 -0.33 7.75
N GLU A 51 -0.15 -1.32 8.15
CA GLU A 51 0.16 -2.26 9.23
C GLU A 51 -0.11 -3.69 8.72
N LEU A 52 0.79 -4.63 9.04
CA LEU A 52 0.57 -6.05 8.78
C LEU A 52 -0.13 -6.65 10.00
N VAL A 53 -1.25 -7.33 9.74
CA VAL A 53 -2.01 -8.05 10.76
C VAL A 53 -1.90 -9.53 10.47
N GLU A 54 -1.50 -10.30 11.48
CA GLU A 54 -1.53 -11.76 11.45
C GLU A 54 -2.98 -12.21 11.72
N ASP A 55 -3.54 -13.05 10.84
CA ASP A 55 -4.86 -13.69 11.03
C ASP A 55 -4.90 -14.71 12.19
#